data_AF-A0A8S1L7B6-F1
#
_entry.id   AF-A0A8S1L7B6-F1
#
_cell.length_a   1.000
_cell.length_b   1.000
_cell.length_c   1.000
_cell.angle_alpha   90.00
_cell.angle_beta   90.00
_cell.angle_gamma   90.00
#
_symmetry.space_group_name_H-M   'P 1'
#
loop_
_entity.id
_entity.type
_entity.pdbx_description
1 polymer ?
#
loop_
_entity_poly.entity_id
_entity_poly.type
_entity_poly.pdbx_seq_one_letter_code
_entity_poly.pdbx_strand_id
1 'polypeptide(L)'
;MILSQKQWEYLKDMNDDIWVTYSYIGIPIQIVMIIYKIFYPIYWQEVKRMKEFPSLLQDKLIRPFIFYGPIYYLFDIIIKVGSGKAYESACSLSFLSHHVITLLFLPLAVYSKHVPWFIISPGLFHAFLLCFKHSYLQYIYLMAVLLYHYGILQPPFRDMVQYKLLNIGTILLYVTIIALWLNGCSH
;
A
#
# COMPACT_ATOMS: atom_id res chain seq x y z
N MET A 1 21.34 14.65 18.13
CA MET A 1 21.76 13.43 18.85
C MET A 1 21.97 12.35 17.80
N ILE A 2 23.15 11.76 17.70
CA ILE A 2 23.44 10.68 16.73
C ILE A 2 23.17 9.36 17.43
N LEU A 3 22.32 8.51 16.86
CA LEU A 3 22.05 7.17 17.39
C LEU A 3 23.17 6.21 16.98
N SER A 4 23.47 5.25 17.85
CA SER A 4 24.36 4.12 17.55
C SER A 4 23.67 3.12 16.62
N GLN A 5 24.47 2.26 15.95
CA GLN A 5 23.92 1.24 15.04
C GLN A 5 22.94 0.28 15.72
N LYS A 6 23.25 -0.14 16.95
CA LYS A 6 22.36 -1.01 17.74
C LYS A 6 21.00 -0.35 18.03
N GLN A 7 20.98 0.97 18.22
CA GLN A 7 19.73 1.71 18.43
C GLN A 7 18.90 1.77 17.16
N TRP A 8 19.54 1.95 15.99
CA TRP A 8 18.82 1.89 14.70
C TRP A 8 18.22 0.52 14.42
N GLU A 9 18.96 -0.55 14.69
CA GLU A 9 18.49 -1.93 14.52
C GLU A 9 17.31 -2.22 15.45
N TYR A 10 17.41 -1.83 16.72
CA TYR A 10 16.28 -1.94 17.65
C TYR A 10 15.02 -1.19 17.18
N LEU A 11 15.18 0.03 16.64
CA LEU A 11 14.06 0.79 16.09
C LEU A 11 13.46 0.12 14.85
N LYS A 12 14.29 -0.52 14.01
CA LYS A 12 13.82 -1.27 12.84
C LYS A 12 12.97 -2.46 13.27
N ASP A 13 13.49 -3.28 14.18
CA ASP A 13 12.79 -4.48 14.66
C ASP A 13 11.46 -4.11 15.30
N MET A 14 11.43 -3.07 16.14
CA MET A 14 10.21 -2.57 16.75
C MET A 14 9.19 -2.08 15.70
N ASN A 15 9.64 -1.34 14.67
CA ASN A 15 8.75 -0.86 13.61
C ASN A 15 8.16 -2.02 12.80
N ASP A 16 8.96 -3.05 12.52
CA ASP A 16 8.52 -4.26 11.82
C ASP A 16 7.53 -5.08 12.64
N ASP A 17 7.79 -5.27 13.93
CA ASP A 17 6.90 -6.01 14.84
C ASP A 17 5.54 -5.33 14.95
N ILE A 18 5.50 -4.00 15.04
CA ILE A 18 4.24 -3.24 15.04
C ILE A 18 3.52 -3.42 13.69
N TRP A 19 4.25 -3.36 12.57
CA TRP A 19 3.68 -3.53 11.24
C TRP A 19 3.08 -4.92 11.00
N VAL A 20 3.77 -5.98 11.44
CA VAL A 20 3.27 -7.36 11.38
C VAL A 20 2.06 -7.54 12.31
N THR A 21 2.12 -7.03 13.53
CA THR A 21 1.01 -7.11 14.49
C THR A 21 -0.24 -6.39 13.98
N TYR A 22 -0.06 -5.17 13.46
CA TYR A 22 -1.12 -4.42 12.81
C TYR A 22 -1.71 -5.18 11.62
N SER A 23 -0.86 -5.81 10.81
CA SER A 23 -1.28 -6.61 9.65
C SER A 23 -2.16 -7.79 10.06
N TYR A 24 -1.79 -8.54 11.11
CA TYR A 24 -2.61 -9.64 11.64
C TYR A 24 -4.02 -9.19 12.05
N ILE A 25 -4.13 -8.04 12.71
CA ILE A 25 -5.42 -7.47 13.13
C ILE A 25 -6.20 -6.96 11.91
N GLY A 26 -5.52 -6.33 10.96
CA GLY A 26 -6.13 -5.71 9.79
C GLY A 26 -6.68 -6.72 8.76
N ILE A 27 -6.03 -7.87 8.58
CA ILE A 27 -6.40 -8.89 7.60
C ILE A 27 -7.89 -9.31 7.69
N PRO A 28 -8.42 -9.82 8.82
CA PRO A 28 -9.81 -10.26 8.89
C PRO A 28 -10.80 -9.12 8.58
N ILE A 29 -10.50 -7.90 9.03
CA ILE A 29 -11.35 -6.73 8.81
C ILE A 29 -11.35 -6.34 7.34
N GLN A 30 -10.18 -6.29 6.71
CA GLN A 30 -10.04 -6.00 5.29
C GLN A 30 -10.73 -7.05 4.41
N ILE A 31 -10.66 -8.35 4.78
CA ILE A 31 -11.40 -9.42 4.07
C ILE A 31 -12.90 -9.17 4.12
N VAL A 32 -13.47 -8.95 5.31
CA VAL A 32 -14.91 -8.69 5.48
C VAL A 32 -15.34 -7.48 4.65
N MET A 33 -14.51 -6.44 4.64
CA MET A 33 -14.80 -5.19 3.92
C MET A 33 -14.70 -5.34 2.40
N ILE A 34 -13.74 -6.12 1.90
CA ILE A 34 -13.65 -6.47 0.47
C ILE A 34 -14.86 -7.29 0.06
N ILE A 35 -15.21 -8.35 0.80
CA ILE A 35 -16.38 -9.20 0.52
C ILE A 35 -17.64 -8.34 0.48
N TYR A 36 -17.87 -7.51 1.51
CA TYR A 36 -19.00 -6.61 1.57
C TYR A 36 -19.06 -5.69 0.34
N LYS A 37 -17.94 -5.07 -0.05
CA LYS A 37 -17.90 -4.15 -1.20
C LYS A 37 -18.04 -4.85 -2.56
N ILE A 38 -17.71 -6.13 -2.66
CA ILE A 38 -17.97 -6.95 -3.85
C ILE A 38 -19.46 -7.22 -4.00
N PHE A 39 -20.16 -7.59 -2.92
CA PHE A 39 -21.59 -7.91 -2.95
C PHE A 39 -22.50 -6.68 -2.88
N TYR A 40 -22.00 -5.55 -2.37
CA TYR A 40 -22.72 -4.28 -2.29
C TYR A 40 -21.93 -3.16 -3.00
N PRO A 41 -21.72 -3.27 -4.34
CA PRO A 41 -21.03 -2.24 -5.10
C PRO A 41 -21.88 -0.98 -5.18
N ILE A 42 -21.25 0.19 -5.28
CA ILE A 42 -21.99 1.42 -5.57
C ILE A 42 -22.58 1.32 -6.99
N TYR A 43 -23.86 1.66 -7.16
CA TYR A 43 -24.49 1.74 -8.47
C TYR A 43 -23.88 2.86 -9.31
N TRP A 44 -22.94 2.50 -10.19
CA TRP A 44 -22.13 3.44 -10.97
C TRP A 44 -22.93 4.38 -11.88
N GLN A 45 -24.16 4.00 -12.26
CA GLN A 45 -25.03 4.85 -13.08
C GLN A 45 -25.45 6.14 -12.37
N GLU A 46 -25.57 6.11 -11.04
CA GLU A 46 -25.88 7.28 -10.23
C GLU A 46 -24.63 8.16 -10.01
N VAL A 47 -23.47 7.52 -9.89
CA VAL A 47 -22.18 8.17 -9.64
C VAL A 47 -21.63 8.92 -10.84
N LYS A 48 -21.90 8.48 -12.08
CA LYS A 48 -21.42 9.16 -13.29
C LYS A 48 -21.80 10.65 -13.37
N ARG A 49 -22.84 11.07 -12.65
CA ARG A 49 -23.30 12.47 -12.58
C ARG A 49 -22.70 13.25 -11.40
N MET A 50 -22.03 12.57 -10.48
CA MET A 50 -21.46 13.17 -9.28
C MET A 50 -20.04 13.66 -9.56
N LYS A 51 -19.74 14.90 -9.17
CA LYS A 51 -18.36 15.44 -9.22
C LYS A 51 -17.46 14.80 -8.17
N GLU A 52 -18.05 14.27 -7.09
CA GLU A 52 -17.34 13.67 -5.98
C GLU A 52 -18.13 12.48 -5.42
N PHE A 53 -17.43 11.47 -4.92
CA PHE A 53 -18.07 10.35 -4.24
C PHE A 53 -18.60 10.73 -2.86
N PRO A 54 -19.79 10.24 -2.46
CA PRO A 54 -20.22 10.33 -1.08
C PRO A 54 -19.31 9.48 -0.18
N SER A 55 -19.04 9.98 1.03
CA SER A 55 -18.32 9.21 2.03
C SER A 55 -19.28 8.22 2.68
N LEU A 56 -19.02 6.93 2.51
CA LEU A 56 -19.82 5.87 3.14
C LEU A 56 -19.22 5.49 4.50
N LEU A 57 -20.06 4.98 5.42
CA LEU A 57 -19.61 4.58 6.76
C LEU A 57 -18.51 3.52 6.68
N GLN A 58 -18.66 2.54 5.78
CA GLN A 58 -17.65 1.52 5.52
C GLN A 58 -16.31 2.11 5.06
N ASP A 59 -16.31 3.23 4.32
CA ASP A 59 -15.08 3.91 3.93
C ASP A 59 -14.41 4.61 5.12
N LYS A 60 -15.16 4.99 6.15
CA LYS A 60 -14.60 5.52 7.40
C LYS A 60 -14.05 4.41 8.28
N LEU A 61 -14.74 3.26 8.34
CA LEU A 61 -14.33 2.10 9.16
C LEU A 61 -13.06 1.42 8.64
N ILE A 62 -12.82 1.38 7.32
CA ILE A 62 -11.63 0.73 6.77
C ILE A 62 -10.36 1.58 6.91
N ARG A 63 -10.48 2.91 7.00
CA ARG A 63 -9.34 3.84 7.02
C ARG A 63 -8.29 3.53 8.09
N PRO A 64 -8.65 3.28 9.37
CA PRO A 64 -7.66 2.93 10.38
C PRO A 64 -6.82 1.71 10.03
N PHE A 65 -7.35 0.79 9.21
CA PHE A 65 -6.70 -0.47 8.79
C PHE A 65 -5.89 -0.36 7.49
N ILE A 66 -5.91 0.81 6.84
CA ILE A 66 -5.04 1.15 5.71
C ILE A 66 -4.12 2.35 6.00
N PHE A 67 -4.42 3.13 7.04
CA PHE A 67 -3.71 4.38 7.39
C PHE A 67 -2.32 4.15 8.01
N TYR A 68 -2.06 3.00 8.61
CA TYR A 68 -0.75 2.77 9.23
C TYR A 68 0.35 2.51 8.20
N GLY A 69 0.01 2.12 6.96
CA GLY A 69 1.00 1.89 5.89
C GLY A 69 1.92 3.10 5.63
N PRO A 70 1.39 4.31 5.37
CA PRO A 70 2.21 5.51 5.26
C PRO A 70 3.08 5.80 6.49
N ILE A 71 2.58 5.54 7.70
CA ILE A 71 3.35 5.74 8.93
C ILE A 71 4.55 4.78 8.97
N TYR A 72 4.31 3.50 8.70
CA TYR A 72 5.37 2.49 8.62
C TYR A 72 6.43 2.88 7.58
N TYR A 73 6.02 3.25 6.36
CA TYR A 73 6.98 3.64 5.31
C TYR A 73 7.80 4.88 5.69
N LEU A 74 7.19 5.87 6.35
CA LEU A 74 7.91 7.04 6.84
C LEU A 74 9.00 6.66 7.85
N PHE A 75 8.66 5.84 8.85
CA PHE A 75 9.63 5.40 9.85
C PHE A 75 10.72 4.51 9.24
N ASP A 76 10.35 3.59 8.34
CA ASP A 76 11.32 2.71 7.68
C ASP A 76 12.32 3.50 6.81
N ILE A 77 11.86 4.53 6.09
CA ILE A 77 12.73 5.46 5.36
C ILE A 77 13.70 6.16 6.31
N ILE A 78 13.19 6.74 7.41
CA ILE A 78 14.03 7.44 8.41
C ILE A 78 15.09 6.51 8.98
N ILE A 79 14.71 5.28 9.36
CA ILE A 79 15.62 4.28 9.93
C ILE A 79 16.68 3.84 8.91
N LYS A 80 16.29 3.55 7.67
CA LYS A 80 17.23 3.13 6.61
C LYS A 80 18.21 4.23 6.24
N VAL A 81 17.74 5.47 6.10
CA VAL A 81 18.60 6.62 5.79
C VAL A 81 19.49 6.97 6.98
N GLY A 82 18.92 7.03 8.19
CA GLY A 82 19.62 7.37 9.43
C GLY A 82 20.70 6.36 9.83
N SER A 83 20.50 5.08 9.52
CA SER A 83 21.51 4.02 9.73
C SER A 83 22.55 3.92 8.61
N GLY A 84 22.44 4.71 7.53
CA GLY A 84 23.30 4.64 6.35
C GLY A 84 23.02 3.45 5.42
N LYS A 85 22.22 2.47 5.85
CA LYS A 85 21.93 1.23 5.10
C LYS A 85 21.22 1.46 3.76
N ALA A 86 20.52 2.59 3.62
CA ALA A 86 19.78 2.94 2.40
C ALA A 86 20.65 2.99 1.12
N TYR A 87 21.96 3.28 1.26
CA TYR A 87 22.86 3.53 0.13
C TYR A 87 23.94 2.46 -0.07
N GLU A 88 23.93 1.40 0.75
CA GLU A 88 24.97 0.35 0.73
C GLU A 88 24.92 -0.53 -0.52
N SER A 89 23.74 -0.65 -1.15
CA SER A 89 23.56 -1.49 -2.33
C SER A 89 22.48 -0.95 -3.26
N ALA A 90 22.53 -1.35 -4.53
CA ALA A 90 21.45 -1.09 -5.49
C ALA A 90 20.09 -1.63 -5.00
N CYS A 91 20.13 -2.72 -4.23
CA CYS A 91 18.94 -3.30 -3.63
C CYS A 91 18.35 -2.42 -2.53
N SER A 92 19.19 -1.95 -1.59
CA SER A 92 18.78 -1.02 -0.55
C SER A 92 18.18 0.27 -1.12
N LEU A 93 18.79 0.80 -2.19
CA LEU A 93 18.31 2.00 -2.86
C LEU A 93 17.00 1.76 -3.62
N SER A 94 16.84 0.61 -4.27
CA SER A 94 15.58 0.21 -4.92
C SER A 94 14.44 0.07 -3.90
N PHE A 95 14.73 -0.52 -2.73
CA PHE A 95 13.78 -0.60 -1.61
C PHE A 95 13.39 0.77 -1.07
N LEU A 96 14.38 1.64 -0.85
CA LEU A 96 14.14 3.02 -0.43
C LEU A 96 13.23 3.75 -1.43
N SER A 97 13.53 3.62 -2.72
CA SER A 97 12.76 4.26 -3.79
C SER A 97 11.31 3.76 -3.82
N HIS A 98 11.13 2.44 -3.67
CA HIS A 98 9.81 1.82 -3.54
C HIS A 98 9.02 2.40 -2.35
N HIS A 99 9.66 2.53 -1.17
CA HIS A 99 9.02 3.10 0.01
C HIS A 99 8.69 4.59 -0.14
N VAL A 100 9.59 5.38 -0.74
CA VAL A 100 9.37 6.81 -0.99
C VAL A 100 8.19 7.03 -1.93
N ILE A 101 8.13 6.29 -3.05
CA ILE A 101 7.02 6.39 -4.00
C ILE A 101 5.72 5.93 -3.33
N THR A 102 5.75 4.82 -2.59
CA THR A 102 4.56 4.35 -1.87
C THR A 102 4.08 5.39 -0.85
N LEU A 103 4.97 5.97 -0.05
CA LEU A 103 4.65 7.02 0.92
C LEU A 103 4.03 8.25 0.26
N LEU A 104 4.50 8.65 -0.93
CA LEU A 104 3.99 9.82 -1.64
C LEU A 104 2.57 9.62 -2.16
N PHE A 105 2.26 8.43 -2.70
CA PHE A 105 0.99 8.18 -3.39
C PHE A 105 -0.06 7.43 -2.54
N LEU A 106 0.35 6.60 -1.58
CA LEU A 106 -0.57 5.84 -0.73
C LEU A 106 -1.54 6.72 0.08
N PRO A 107 -1.17 7.91 0.58
CA PRO A 107 -2.13 8.83 1.19
C PRO A 107 -3.29 9.19 0.25
N LEU A 108 -3.08 9.25 -1.06
CA LEU A 108 -4.17 9.47 -2.01
C LEU A 108 -5.15 8.30 -2.05
N ALA A 109 -4.73 7.06 -1.78
CA ALA A 109 -5.65 5.94 -1.64
C ALA A 109 -6.35 5.96 -0.28
N VAL A 110 -5.63 6.27 0.80
CA VAL A 110 -6.16 6.29 2.18
C VAL A 110 -7.18 7.42 2.40
N TYR A 111 -6.93 8.58 1.80
CA TYR A 111 -7.78 9.76 1.96
C TYR A 111 -8.83 9.93 0.86
N SER A 112 -9.00 8.98 -0.07
CA SER A 112 -10.09 9.04 -1.05
C SER A 112 -11.45 9.02 -0.34
N LYS A 113 -12.43 9.81 -0.81
CA LYS A 113 -13.77 9.88 -0.19
C LYS A 113 -14.47 8.51 -0.19
N HIS A 114 -14.26 7.76 -1.26
CA HIS A 114 -14.70 6.39 -1.42
C HIS A 114 -13.51 5.46 -1.69
N VAL A 115 -13.46 4.32 -0.99
CA VAL A 115 -12.41 3.31 -1.09
C VAL A 115 -13.02 2.03 -1.68
N PRO A 116 -12.97 1.81 -3.00
CA PRO A 116 -13.49 0.58 -3.59
C PRO A 116 -12.64 -0.64 -3.22
N TRP A 117 -13.19 -1.85 -3.37
CA TRP A 117 -12.54 -3.10 -2.92
C TRP A 117 -11.15 -3.31 -3.54
N PHE A 118 -10.96 -2.90 -4.79
CA PHE A 118 -9.68 -3.06 -5.49
C PHE A 118 -8.58 -2.13 -4.93
N ILE A 119 -8.92 -1.02 -4.26
CA ILE A 119 -7.94 -0.18 -3.54
C ILE A 119 -7.45 -0.87 -2.27
N ILE A 120 -8.31 -1.62 -1.60
CA ILE A 120 -7.99 -2.35 -0.35
C ILE A 120 -7.15 -3.59 -0.66
N SER A 121 -7.38 -4.22 -1.82
CA SER A 121 -6.83 -5.53 -2.16
C SER A 121 -5.29 -5.60 -2.10
N PRO A 122 -4.51 -4.68 -2.69
CA PRO A 122 -3.05 -4.71 -2.55
C PRO A 122 -2.59 -4.67 -1.09
N GLY A 123 -3.19 -3.80 -0.28
CA GLY A 123 -2.85 -3.70 1.16
C GLY A 123 -3.12 -5.01 1.91
N LEU A 124 -4.27 -5.64 1.65
CA LEU A 124 -4.60 -6.93 2.24
C LEU A 124 -3.59 -8.01 1.85
N PHE A 125 -3.30 -8.18 0.55
CA PHE A 125 -2.42 -9.26 0.10
C PHE A 125 -0.95 -8.98 0.42
N HIS A 126 -0.55 -7.71 0.55
CA HIS A 126 0.74 -7.35 1.13
C HIS A 126 0.83 -7.78 2.60
N ALA A 127 -0.22 -7.53 3.40
CA ALA A 127 -0.29 -8.03 4.79
C ALA A 127 -0.19 -9.56 4.86
N PHE A 128 -0.82 -10.29 3.93
CA PHE A 128 -0.66 -11.75 3.84
C PHE A 128 0.79 -12.19 3.59
N LEU A 129 1.52 -11.50 2.72
CA LEU A 129 2.93 -11.80 2.46
C LEU A 129 3.78 -11.67 3.73
N LEU A 130 3.52 -10.64 4.53
CA LEU A 130 4.24 -10.37 5.78
C LEU A 130 3.95 -11.45 6.84
N CYS A 131 2.68 -11.81 7.00
CA CYS A 131 2.24 -12.71 8.07
C CYS A 131 2.52 -14.18 7.76
N PHE A 132 2.35 -14.63 6.51
CA PHE A 132 2.31 -16.07 6.18
C PHE A 132 3.48 -16.56 5.32
N LYS A 133 4.34 -15.68 4.78
CA LYS A 133 5.62 -15.99 4.09
C LYS A 133 5.60 -17.18 3.11
N HIS A 134 4.48 -17.43 2.42
CA HIS A 134 4.38 -18.47 1.38
C HIS A 134 4.65 -17.90 -0.01
N SER A 135 5.43 -18.60 -0.83
CA SER A 135 5.81 -18.13 -2.17
C SER A 135 4.62 -17.93 -3.11
N TYR A 136 3.59 -18.78 -3.04
CA TYR A 136 2.40 -18.65 -3.89
C TYR A 136 1.59 -17.36 -3.62
N LEU A 137 1.70 -16.79 -2.41
CA LEU A 137 1.04 -15.53 -2.07
C LEU A 137 1.60 -14.36 -2.88
N GLN A 138 2.83 -14.46 -3.41
CA GLN A 138 3.42 -13.43 -4.27
C GLN A 138 2.64 -13.29 -5.58
N TYR A 139 2.18 -14.40 -6.15
CA TYR A 139 1.35 -14.38 -7.36
C TYR A 139 -0.04 -13.80 -7.09
N ILE A 140 -0.63 -14.10 -5.92
CA ILE A 140 -1.92 -13.54 -5.52
C ILE A 140 -1.79 -12.03 -5.29
N TYR A 141 -0.72 -11.59 -4.64
CA TYR A 141 -0.41 -10.18 -4.47
C TYR A 141 -0.22 -9.46 -5.80
N LEU A 142 0.53 -10.05 -6.74
CA LEU A 142 0.69 -9.51 -8.10
C LEU A 142 -0.65 -9.34 -8.80
N MET A 143 -1.52 -10.36 -8.73
CA MET A 143 -2.88 -10.28 -9.27
C MET A 143 -3.69 -9.14 -8.63
N ALA A 144 -3.58 -8.96 -7.31
CA ALA A 144 -4.25 -7.86 -6.62
C ALA A 144 -3.76 -6.48 -7.07
N VAL A 145 -2.45 -6.32 -7.31
CA VAL A 145 -1.87 -5.08 -7.87
C VAL A 145 -2.35 -4.83 -9.30
N LEU A 146 -2.45 -5.86 -10.13
CA LEU A 146 -2.98 -5.75 -11.49
C LEU A 146 -4.47 -5.38 -11.49
N LEU A 147 -5.28 -5.99 -10.61
CA LEU A 147 -6.69 -5.66 -10.44
C LEU A 147 -6.89 -4.24 -9.92
N TYR A 148 -6.05 -3.80 -8.99
CA TYR A 148 -6.00 -2.42 -8.52
C TYR A 148 -5.75 -1.46 -9.68
N HIS A 149 -4.72 -1.71 -10.48
CA HIS A 149 -4.37 -0.87 -11.63
C HIS A 149 -5.48 -0.86 -12.69
N TYR A 150 -6.06 -2.03 -12.99
CA TYR A 150 -7.21 -2.10 -13.87
C TYR A 150 -8.40 -1.29 -13.33
N GLY A 151 -8.69 -1.39 -12.03
CA GLY A 151 -9.80 -0.71 -11.36
C GLY A 151 -9.69 0.81 -11.39
N ILE A 152 -8.50 1.37 -11.13
CA ILE A 152 -8.28 2.83 -11.21
C ILE A 152 -8.42 3.37 -12.63
N LEU A 153 -8.22 2.53 -13.65
CA LEU A 153 -8.39 2.87 -15.06
C LEU A 153 -9.84 2.75 -15.56
N GLN A 154 -10.76 2.21 -14.75
CA GLN A 154 -12.17 2.15 -15.12
C GLN A 154 -12.89 3.48 -14.80
N PRO A 155 -13.89 3.89 -15.62
CA PRO A 155 -14.81 4.94 -15.23
C PRO A 155 -15.60 4.56 -13.96
N PRO A 156 -15.94 5.53 -13.08
CA PRO A 156 -15.63 6.96 -13.18
C PRO A 156 -14.25 7.32 -12.59
N PHE A 157 -13.50 6.35 -12.07
CA PHE A 157 -12.24 6.60 -11.36
C PHE A 157 -11.18 7.28 -12.23
N ARG A 158 -10.96 6.78 -13.45
CA ARG A 158 -9.95 7.34 -14.37
C ARG A 158 -10.10 8.84 -14.66
N ASP A 159 -11.32 9.37 -14.51
CA ASP A 159 -11.64 10.75 -14.81
C ASP A 159 -11.37 11.69 -13.62
N MET A 160 -11.25 11.14 -12.41
CA MET A 160 -11.00 11.88 -11.17
C MET A 160 -9.52 12.16 -10.95
N VAL A 161 -9.19 13.39 -10.56
CA VAL A 161 -7.80 13.87 -10.38
C VAL A 161 -7.00 12.96 -9.43
N GLN A 162 -7.60 12.56 -8.30
CA GLN A 162 -6.96 11.71 -7.31
C GLN A 162 -6.51 10.36 -7.89
N TYR A 163 -7.35 9.74 -8.72
CA TYR A 163 -7.06 8.45 -9.34
C TYR A 163 -6.09 8.56 -10.52
N LYS A 164 -6.08 9.71 -11.22
CA LYS A 164 -5.02 10.02 -12.20
C LYS A 164 -3.64 10.09 -11.54
N LEU A 165 -3.56 10.73 -10.36
CA LEU A 165 -2.32 10.77 -9.58
C LEU A 165 -1.93 9.38 -9.07
N LEU A 166 -2.89 8.59 -8.56
CA LEU A 166 -2.65 7.20 -8.19
C LEU A 166 -2.14 6.36 -9.37
N ASN A 167 -2.63 6.60 -10.59
CA ASN A 167 -2.14 5.92 -11.79
C ASN A 167 -0.67 6.25 -12.08
N ILE A 168 -0.28 7.52 -11.98
CA ILE A 168 1.13 7.93 -12.09
C ILE A 168 1.97 7.22 -11.03
N GLY A 169 1.52 7.24 -9.77
CA GLY A 169 2.19 6.52 -8.68
C GLY A 169 2.33 5.02 -8.95
N THR A 170 1.31 4.39 -9.54
CA THR A 170 1.32 2.96 -9.89
C THR A 170 2.37 2.64 -10.95
N ILE A 171 2.48 3.48 -11.98
CA ILE A 171 3.51 3.34 -13.02
C ILE A 171 4.90 3.47 -12.41
N LEU A 172 5.11 4.47 -11.54
CA LEU A 172 6.38 4.66 -10.84
C LEU A 172 6.71 3.49 -9.92
N LEU A 173 5.70 2.92 -9.24
CA LEU A 173 5.88 1.72 -8.42
C LEU A 173 6.33 0.52 -9.26
N TYR A 174 5.76 0.32 -10.45
CA TYR A 174 6.24 -0.75 -11.33
C TYR A 174 7.70 -0.60 -11.72
N VAL A 175 8.16 0.62 -11.99
CA VAL A 175 9.59 0.87 -12.23
C VAL A 175 10.43 0.41 -11.03
N THR A 176 10.02 0.73 -9.80
CA THR A 176 10.74 0.28 -8.60
C THR A 176 10.67 -1.23 -8.37
N ILE A 177 9.54 -1.87 -8.66
CA ILE A 177 9.37 -3.33 -8.53
C ILE A 177 10.23 -4.06 -9.55
N ILE A 178 10.27 -3.58 -10.81
CA ILE A 178 11.16 -4.11 -11.84
C ILE A 178 12.62 -3.92 -11.42
N ALA A 179 12.99 -2.76 -10.88
CA ALA A 179 14.34 -2.52 -10.37
C ALA A 179 14.72 -3.48 -9.23
N LEU A 180 13.80 -3.71 -8.27
CA LEU A 180 13.99 -4.71 -7.21
C LEU A 180 14.22 -6.11 -7.79
N TRP A 181 13.40 -6.51 -8.76
CA TRP A 181 13.51 -7.82 -9.40
C TRP A 181 14.82 -7.99 -10.19
N LEU A 182 15.20 -7.00 -11.00
CA LEU A 182 16.45 -7.02 -11.78
C LEU A 182 17.71 -7.07 -10.90
N ASN A 183 17.66 -6.44 -9.72
CA ASN A 183 18.75 -6.49 -8.75
C ASN A 183 18.76 -7.77 -7.90
N GLY A 184 17.84 -8.72 -8.14
CA GLY A 184 17.75 -9.97 -7.37
C GLY A 184 17.40 -9.74 -5.89
N CYS A 185 16.71 -8.64 -5.59
CA CYS A 185 16.28 -8.34 -4.23
C CYS A 185 15.29 -9.40 -3.74
N SER A 186 15.69 -10.18 -2.75
CA SER A 186 14.75 -10.95 -1.95
C SER A 186 14.22 -10.06 -0.83
N HIS A 187 12.90 -10.05 -0.68
CA HIS A 187 12.21 -9.52 0.49
C HIS A 187 12.37 -10.48 1.68
#